data_AF-A0A8G1VNL2-F1
#
_entry.id   AF-A0A8G1VNL2-F1
#
_cell.length_a   1.000
_cell.length_b   1.000
_cell.length_c   1.000
_cell.angle_alpha   90.00
_cell.angle_beta   90.00
_cell.angle_gamma   90.00
#
_symmetry.space_group_name_H-M   'P 1'
#
loop_
_entity.id
_entity.type
_entity.pdbx_description
1 polymer ?
#
loop_
_entity_poly.entity_id
_entity_poly.type
_entity_poly.pdbx_seq_one_letter_code
_entity_poly.pdbx_strand_id
1 'polypeptide(L)'
;MPPKRKRSSNGPEQRSEARNKPYAYLKPQVRQVSETTIKSKWSTLPEPVQDRVRDMFRALERPVIVRQQNEGKRIEAQAAVQAVVKNLGKRLPRMPFPPVTKDSVFEYEAALKEHCSLEATLATVTDSIDLLKAEVEKEEAMLEREKKQLQEMERNAKRAEAERKRQSKNEHPVLRQVDSLPDEYNQKQTEFTLAGGKQTQTMFDELENDPEVSNILKQLTGHLKSMQNNTAPVAGLKDAIGRSHAALSLTFMPED
;
A
#
# COMPACT_ATOMS: atom_id res chain seq x y z
N MET A 1 15.99 -61.12 16.68
CA MET A 1 15.23 -59.87 16.92
C MET A 1 15.48 -58.92 15.75
N PRO A 2 14.47 -58.38 15.07
CA PRO A 2 14.71 -57.46 13.95
C PRO A 2 14.94 -56.03 14.47
N PRO A 3 15.87 -55.26 13.87
CA PRO A 3 16.21 -53.94 14.35
C PRO A 3 15.11 -52.91 14.00
N LYS A 4 14.81 -52.04 14.98
CA LYS A 4 13.85 -50.93 14.87
C LYS A 4 14.23 -50.00 13.72
N ARG A 5 13.35 -49.86 12.72
CA ARG A 5 13.47 -48.84 11.65
C ARG A 5 13.30 -47.45 12.27
N LYS A 6 14.38 -46.68 12.34
CA LYS A 6 14.38 -45.24 12.63
C LYS A 6 13.73 -44.54 11.43
N ARG A 7 12.52 -43.99 11.60
CA ARG A 7 11.87 -43.14 10.58
C ARG A 7 12.71 -41.89 10.40
N SER A 8 13.47 -41.82 9.31
CA SER A 8 14.09 -40.58 8.83
C SER A 8 12.98 -39.67 8.33
N SER A 9 12.71 -38.59 9.06
CA SER A 9 11.89 -37.47 8.60
C SER A 9 12.78 -36.53 7.78
N ASN A 10 13.17 -36.95 6.57
CA ASN A 10 13.76 -36.04 5.59
C ASN A 10 12.63 -35.26 4.91
N GLY A 11 12.28 -34.10 5.45
CA GLY A 11 11.64 -33.02 4.69
C GLY A 11 12.75 -32.14 4.09
N PRO A 12 12.62 -31.67 2.84
CA PRO A 12 13.69 -30.99 2.14
C PRO A 12 14.10 -29.70 2.86
N GLU A 13 15.41 -29.49 2.93
CA GLU A 13 16.07 -28.32 3.47
C GLU A 13 15.76 -27.05 2.64
N GLN A 14 14.63 -26.41 2.90
CA GLN A 14 14.36 -25.01 2.51
C GLN A 14 14.36 -24.09 3.75
N ARG A 15 15.22 -24.39 4.73
CA ARG A 15 15.12 -23.82 6.09
C ARG A 15 15.94 -22.54 6.30
N SER A 16 16.74 -22.12 5.32
CA SER A 16 17.72 -21.03 5.46
C SER A 16 17.23 -19.66 4.95
N GLU A 17 16.42 -19.58 3.90
CA GLU A 17 15.98 -18.29 3.34
C GLU A 17 14.79 -17.64 4.06
N ALA A 18 14.02 -18.42 4.82
CA ALA A 18 12.81 -17.92 5.49
C ALA A 18 13.10 -17.14 6.80
N ARG A 19 14.29 -17.28 7.40
CA ARG A 19 14.53 -16.77 8.76
C ARG A 19 14.72 -15.25 8.85
N ASN A 20 15.01 -14.57 7.74
CA ASN A 20 15.42 -13.16 7.73
C ASN A 20 14.52 -12.27 6.85
N LYS A 21 13.20 -12.52 6.84
CA LYS A 21 12.26 -11.62 6.16
C LYS A 21 11.71 -10.62 7.19
N PRO A 22 11.80 -9.30 6.98
CA PRO A 22 11.31 -8.27 7.90
C PRO A 22 9.77 -8.15 7.93
N TYR A 23 9.05 -9.04 7.23
CA TYR A 23 7.61 -9.04 7.07
C TYR A 23 7.00 -10.39 7.50
N ALA A 24 5.73 -10.36 7.92
CA ALA A 24 4.99 -11.56 8.28
C ALA A 24 4.87 -12.50 7.07
N TYR A 25 5.18 -13.78 7.25
CA TYR A 25 5.00 -14.81 6.22
C TYR A 25 4.36 -16.05 6.82
N LEU A 26 3.48 -16.70 6.05
CA LEU A 26 2.82 -17.93 6.46
C LEU A 26 3.80 -19.10 6.37
N LYS A 27 3.92 -19.87 7.45
CA LYS A 27 4.70 -21.11 7.47
C LYS A 27 3.78 -22.31 7.28
N PRO A 28 4.10 -23.26 6.39
CA PRO A 28 3.36 -24.51 6.32
C PRO A 28 3.51 -25.25 7.65
N GLN A 29 2.40 -25.47 8.35
CA GLN A 29 2.35 -26.14 9.65
C GLN A 29 1.56 -27.44 9.55
N VAL A 30 2.23 -28.56 9.79
CA VAL A 30 1.56 -29.87 9.92
C VAL A 30 0.94 -29.95 11.31
N ARG A 31 -0.39 -30.06 11.38
CA ARG A 31 -1.13 -30.29 12.64
C ARG A 31 -1.45 -31.77 12.79
N GLN A 32 -1.13 -32.34 13.94
CA GLN A 32 -1.60 -33.68 14.31
C GLN A 32 -3.03 -33.56 14.85
N VAL A 33 -3.98 -34.30 14.26
CA VAL A 33 -5.39 -34.29 14.65
C VAL A 33 -5.71 -35.63 15.31
N SER A 34 -6.35 -35.61 16.49
CA SER A 34 -6.74 -36.84 17.17
C SER A 34 -7.87 -37.57 16.44
N GLU A 35 -7.90 -38.91 16.51
CA GLU A 35 -8.99 -39.70 15.93
C GLU A 35 -10.36 -39.34 16.50
N THR A 36 -10.41 -38.94 17.77
CA THR A 36 -11.63 -38.45 18.42
C THR A 36 -12.14 -37.17 17.77
N THR A 37 -11.25 -36.26 17.40
CA THR A 37 -11.60 -35.01 16.70
C THR A 37 -12.12 -35.31 15.30
N ILE A 38 -11.51 -36.28 14.60
CA ILE A 38 -11.98 -36.73 13.28
C ILE A 38 -13.40 -37.30 13.42
N LYS A 39 -13.63 -38.26 14.32
CA LYS A 39 -14.94 -38.91 14.44
C LYS A 39 -16.05 -37.97 14.95
N SER A 40 -15.71 -36.97 15.76
CA SER A 40 -16.69 -36.04 16.36
C SER A 40 -16.97 -34.81 15.50
N LYS A 41 -15.94 -34.21 14.87
CA LYS A 41 -16.08 -32.92 14.19
C LYS A 41 -16.10 -33.01 12.67
N TRP A 42 -15.66 -34.12 12.09
CA TRP A 42 -15.64 -34.27 10.64
C TRP A 42 -16.95 -34.90 10.21
N SER A 43 -17.78 -34.12 9.54
CA SER A 43 -19.02 -34.58 8.94
C SER A 43 -18.75 -35.32 7.64
N THR A 44 -19.73 -36.11 7.24
CA THR A 44 -19.76 -36.70 5.90
C THR A 44 -20.15 -35.64 4.88
N LEU A 45 -19.70 -35.80 3.64
CA LEU A 45 -20.01 -34.88 2.56
C LEU A 45 -21.52 -34.86 2.25
N PRO A 46 -22.15 -33.72 1.90
CA PRO A 46 -23.54 -33.68 1.48
C PRO A 46 -23.80 -34.51 0.22
N GLU A 47 -24.95 -35.16 0.13
CA GLU A 47 -25.38 -35.99 -1.01
C GLU A 47 -25.18 -35.34 -2.40
N PRO A 48 -25.55 -34.06 -2.64
CA PRO A 48 -25.34 -33.44 -3.95
C PRO A 48 -23.87 -33.38 -4.37
N VAL A 49 -22.96 -33.14 -3.41
CA VAL A 49 -21.53 -33.10 -3.69
C VAL A 49 -20.96 -34.50 -3.88
N GLN A 50 -21.54 -35.50 -3.19
CA GLN A 50 -21.19 -36.89 -3.46
C GLN A 50 -21.50 -37.29 -4.91
N ASP A 51 -22.62 -36.82 -5.47
CA ASP A 51 -22.93 -37.01 -6.89
C ASP A 51 -21.92 -36.33 -7.81
N ARG A 52 -21.52 -35.09 -7.52
CA ARG A 52 -20.47 -34.39 -8.28
C ARG A 52 -19.15 -35.18 -8.30
N VAL A 53 -18.76 -35.73 -7.14
CA VAL A 53 -17.55 -36.56 -7.04
C VAL A 53 -17.72 -37.88 -7.80
N ARG A 54 -18.90 -38.50 -7.80
CA ARG A 54 -19.21 -39.68 -8.62
C ARG A 54 -19.07 -39.36 -10.11
N ASP A 55 -19.57 -38.22 -10.56
CA ASP A 55 -19.46 -37.77 -11.95
C ASP A 55 -18.01 -37.47 -12.34
N MET A 56 -17.25 -36.88 -11.42
CA MET A 56 -15.81 -36.66 -11.60
C MET A 56 -15.06 -37.98 -11.79
N PHE A 57 -15.35 -39.00 -10.97
CA PHE A 57 -14.77 -40.33 -11.17
C PHE A 57 -15.08 -40.89 -12.55
N ARG A 58 -16.33 -40.76 -13.04
CA ARG A 58 -16.74 -41.19 -14.39
C ARG A 58 -16.00 -40.44 -15.50
N ALA A 59 -15.81 -39.13 -15.34
CA ALA A 59 -15.07 -38.32 -16.31
C ALA A 59 -13.59 -38.76 -16.40
N LEU A 60 -12.99 -39.12 -15.26
CA LEU A 60 -11.62 -39.60 -15.17
C LEU A 60 -11.41 -41.03 -15.70
N GLU A 61 -12.48 -41.81 -15.93
CA GLU A 61 -12.37 -43.14 -16.56
C GLU A 61 -12.01 -43.03 -18.06
N ARG A 62 -12.54 -42.02 -18.75
CA ARG A 62 -12.42 -41.89 -20.22
C ARG A 62 -10.97 -41.80 -20.70
N PRO A 63 -10.08 -40.98 -20.11
CA PRO A 63 -8.69 -40.91 -20.54
C PRO A 63 -7.92 -42.23 -20.38
N VAL A 64 -8.24 -43.04 -19.36
CA VAL A 64 -7.56 -44.32 -19.11
C VAL A 64 -7.94 -45.35 -20.16
N ILE A 65 -9.22 -45.38 -20.55
CA ILE A 65 -9.75 -46.28 -21.58
C ILE A 65 -9.22 -45.89 -22.97
N VAL A 66 -9.25 -44.60 -23.30
CA VAL A 66 -8.81 -44.08 -24.61
C VAL A 66 -7.32 -44.25 -24.85
N ARG A 67 -6.49 -44.24 -23.78
CA ARG A 67 -5.04 -44.49 -23.87
C ARG A 67 -4.70 -45.91 -24.34
N GLN A 68 -5.58 -46.89 -24.12
CA GLN A 68 -5.33 -48.27 -24.57
C GLN A 68 -5.69 -48.39 -26.05
N GLN A 69 -4.77 -48.91 -26.87
CA GLN A 69 -5.01 -49.10 -28.31
C GLN A 69 -5.72 -50.43 -28.62
N ASN A 70 -5.52 -51.45 -27.79
CA ASN A 70 -6.09 -52.79 -28.01
C ASN A 70 -7.47 -52.91 -27.36
N GLU A 71 -8.45 -53.42 -28.11
CA GLU A 71 -9.84 -53.54 -27.65
C GLU A 71 -9.98 -54.45 -26.41
N GLY A 72 -9.29 -55.60 -26.38
CA GLY A 72 -9.30 -56.47 -25.20
C GLY A 72 -8.73 -55.79 -23.94
N LYS A 73 -7.68 -54.98 -24.10
CA LYS A 73 -7.07 -54.22 -23.00
C LYS A 73 -7.95 -53.04 -22.56
N ARG A 74 -8.75 -52.46 -23.46
CA ARG A 74 -9.75 -51.44 -23.13
C ARG A 74 -10.83 -52.01 -22.24
N ILE A 75 -11.35 -53.19 -22.56
CA ILE A 75 -12.41 -53.85 -21.78
C ILE A 75 -11.89 -54.22 -20.39
N GLU A 76 -10.68 -54.77 -20.28
CA GLU A 76 -10.04 -55.07 -18.99
C GLU A 76 -9.80 -53.81 -18.15
N ALA A 77 -9.23 -52.76 -18.75
CA ALA A 77 -9.00 -51.48 -18.09
C ALA A 77 -10.32 -50.83 -17.64
N GLN A 78 -11.36 -50.87 -18.47
CA GLN A 78 -12.68 -50.38 -18.13
C GLN A 78 -13.27 -51.16 -16.94
N ALA A 79 -13.20 -52.50 -16.95
CA ALA A 79 -13.69 -53.33 -15.85
C ALA A 79 -12.95 -53.04 -14.53
N ALA A 80 -11.62 -52.92 -14.58
CA ALA A 80 -10.79 -52.59 -13.43
C ALA A 80 -11.11 -51.20 -12.86
N VAL A 81 -11.20 -50.17 -13.71
CA VAL A 81 -11.51 -48.80 -13.30
C VAL A 81 -12.93 -48.72 -12.74
N GLN A 82 -13.92 -49.33 -13.39
CA GLN A 82 -15.30 -49.35 -12.89
C GLN A 82 -15.42 -50.05 -11.54
N ALA A 83 -14.63 -51.10 -11.28
CA ALA A 83 -14.60 -51.75 -9.97
C ALA A 83 -14.07 -50.79 -8.89
N VAL A 84 -13.01 -50.03 -9.19
CA VAL A 84 -12.46 -49.01 -8.27
C VAL A 84 -13.47 -47.90 -8.02
N VAL A 85 -14.10 -47.36 -9.06
CA VAL A 85 -15.10 -46.29 -8.94
C VAL A 85 -16.31 -46.74 -8.12
N LYS A 86 -16.81 -47.96 -8.33
CA LYS A 86 -17.88 -48.55 -7.51
C LYS A 86 -17.48 -48.69 -6.04
N ASN A 87 -16.24 -49.09 -5.76
CA ASN A 87 -15.74 -49.22 -4.38
C ASN A 87 -15.56 -47.86 -3.69
N LEU A 88 -15.06 -46.85 -4.41
CA LEU A 88 -14.93 -45.48 -3.91
C LEU A 88 -16.29 -44.84 -3.67
N GLY A 89 -17.24 -45.00 -4.60
CA GLY A 89 -18.61 -44.53 -4.45
C GLY A 89 -19.32 -45.09 -3.22
N LYS A 90 -19.09 -46.37 -2.88
CA LYS A 90 -19.62 -46.99 -1.65
C LYS A 90 -18.99 -46.44 -0.37
N ARG A 91 -17.76 -45.94 -0.43
CA ARG A 91 -17.03 -45.40 0.74
C ARG A 91 -17.27 -43.92 0.97
N LEU A 92 -17.68 -43.19 -0.08
CA LEU A 92 -17.87 -41.75 -0.05
C LEU A 92 -18.86 -41.26 1.05
N PRO A 93 -20.00 -41.93 1.29
CA PRO A 93 -20.91 -41.53 2.36
C PRO A 93 -20.37 -41.76 3.77
N ARG A 94 -19.34 -42.61 3.93
CA ARG A 94 -18.75 -42.99 5.23
C ARG A 94 -17.39 -42.33 5.48
N MET A 95 -16.88 -41.55 4.54
CA MET A 95 -15.59 -40.89 4.65
C MET A 95 -15.74 -39.57 5.42
N PRO A 96 -15.01 -39.38 6.54
CA PRO A 96 -15.05 -38.12 7.26
C PRO A 96 -14.23 -37.07 6.50
N PHE A 97 -14.81 -35.89 6.28
CA PHE A 97 -14.13 -34.77 5.65
C PHE A 97 -13.87 -33.65 6.66
N PRO A 98 -12.71 -32.97 6.60
CA PRO A 98 -12.45 -31.81 7.44
C PRO A 98 -13.56 -30.75 7.31
N PRO A 99 -13.98 -30.09 8.39
CA PRO A 99 -15.10 -29.13 8.36
C PRO A 99 -14.85 -27.89 7.48
N VAL A 100 -13.62 -27.67 7.04
CA VAL A 100 -13.24 -26.59 6.11
C VAL A 100 -13.42 -26.96 4.64
N THR A 101 -13.77 -28.21 4.32
CA THR A 101 -14.07 -28.58 2.93
C THR A 101 -15.40 -27.98 2.54
N LYS A 102 -15.36 -26.92 1.73
CA LYS A 102 -16.56 -26.33 1.12
C LYS A 102 -16.98 -27.16 -0.09
N ASP A 103 -18.28 -27.17 -0.38
CA ASP A 103 -18.85 -27.84 -1.55
C ASP A 103 -18.24 -27.32 -2.86
N SER A 104 -17.93 -26.01 -2.90
CA SER A 104 -17.28 -25.33 -4.02
C SER A 104 -15.91 -25.87 -4.40
N VAL A 105 -15.21 -26.58 -3.49
CA VAL A 105 -13.89 -27.18 -3.77
C VAL A 105 -13.99 -28.32 -4.79
N PHE A 106 -15.16 -28.96 -4.91
CA PHE A 106 -15.40 -30.04 -5.87
C PHE A 106 -15.96 -29.54 -7.21
N GLU A 107 -16.24 -28.24 -7.34
CA GLU A 107 -16.73 -27.62 -8.56
C GLU A 107 -15.57 -26.95 -9.31
N TYR A 108 -15.23 -27.48 -10.48
CA TYR A 108 -14.13 -26.97 -11.29
C TYR A 108 -14.29 -25.47 -11.63
N GLU A 109 -15.50 -25.05 -11.98
CA GLU A 109 -15.78 -23.65 -12.32
C GLU A 109 -15.64 -22.72 -11.13
N ALA A 110 -16.05 -23.16 -9.92
CA ALA A 110 -15.91 -22.35 -8.71
C ALA A 110 -14.43 -22.20 -8.33
N ALA A 111 -13.65 -23.28 -8.41
CA ALA A 111 -12.20 -23.25 -8.19
C ALA A 111 -11.49 -22.34 -9.21
N LEU A 112 -11.90 -22.37 -10.48
CA LEU A 112 -11.33 -21.51 -11.52
C LEU A 112 -11.66 -20.03 -11.27
N LYS A 113 -12.91 -19.72 -10.87
CA LYS A 113 -13.31 -18.35 -10.50
C LYS A 113 -12.51 -17.83 -9.31
N GLU A 114 -12.33 -18.66 -8.27
CA GLU A 114 -11.49 -18.32 -7.13
C GLU A 114 -10.05 -18.05 -7.57
N HIS A 115 -9.48 -18.91 -8.42
CA HIS A 115 -8.15 -18.70 -8.98
C HIS A 115 -8.02 -17.37 -9.73
N CYS A 116 -8.94 -17.08 -10.66
CA CYS A 116 -8.92 -15.81 -11.40
C CYS A 116 -9.08 -14.60 -10.47
N SER A 117 -9.90 -14.70 -9.43
CA SER A 117 -10.04 -13.63 -8.44
C SER A 117 -8.76 -13.40 -7.66
N LEU A 118 -8.08 -14.48 -7.25
CA LEU A 118 -6.81 -14.40 -6.54
C LEU A 118 -5.70 -13.84 -7.44
N GLU A 119 -5.64 -14.27 -8.70
CA GLU A 119 -4.71 -13.72 -9.69
C GLU A 119 -4.94 -12.22 -9.92
N ALA A 120 -6.20 -11.78 -10.02
CA ALA A 120 -6.52 -10.37 -10.14
C ALA A 120 -6.06 -9.57 -8.91
N THR A 121 -6.32 -10.08 -7.69
CA THR A 121 -5.83 -9.44 -6.46
C THR A 121 -4.30 -9.40 -6.42
N LEU A 122 -3.62 -10.47 -6.82
CA LEU A 122 -2.16 -10.54 -6.88
C LEU A 122 -1.61 -9.50 -7.86
N ALA A 123 -2.20 -9.39 -9.05
CA ALA A 123 -1.82 -8.38 -10.04
C ALA A 123 -1.97 -6.96 -9.47
N THR A 124 -3.14 -6.63 -8.91
CA THR A 124 -3.36 -5.30 -8.31
C THR A 124 -2.39 -4.97 -7.17
N VAL A 125 -2.06 -5.96 -6.33
CA VAL A 125 -1.08 -5.77 -5.24
C VAL A 125 0.32 -5.57 -5.80
N THR A 126 0.72 -6.34 -6.82
CA THR A 126 2.01 -6.17 -7.50
C THR A 126 2.14 -4.78 -8.12
N ASP A 127 1.11 -4.33 -8.84
CA ASP A 127 1.08 -2.99 -9.45
C ASP A 127 1.17 -1.89 -8.37
N SER A 128 0.47 -2.05 -7.25
CA SER A 128 0.56 -1.10 -6.13
C SER A 128 1.95 -1.06 -5.49
N ILE A 129 2.62 -2.22 -5.40
CA ILE A 129 3.98 -2.33 -4.88
C ILE A 129 4.94 -1.59 -5.81
N ASP A 130 4.78 -1.72 -7.12
CA ASP A 130 5.67 -1.07 -8.09
C ASP A 130 5.46 0.45 -8.13
N LEU A 131 4.22 0.94 -7.96
CA LEU A 131 3.95 2.37 -7.75
C LEU A 131 4.65 2.89 -6.49
N LEU A 132 4.51 2.19 -5.36
CA LEU A 132 5.13 2.58 -4.10
C LEU A 132 6.66 2.59 -4.19
N LYS A 133 7.27 1.62 -4.87
CA LYS A 133 8.72 1.61 -5.11
C LYS A 133 9.17 2.82 -5.93
N ALA A 134 8.42 3.18 -6.98
CA ALA A 134 8.75 4.34 -7.81
C ALA A 134 8.63 5.66 -7.02
N GLU A 135 7.64 5.78 -6.13
CA GLU A 135 7.52 6.96 -5.27
C GLU A 135 8.66 7.00 -4.23
N VAL A 136 9.03 5.87 -3.64
CA VAL A 136 10.19 5.79 -2.73
C VAL A 136 11.47 6.23 -3.43
N GLU A 137 11.74 5.77 -4.65
CA GLU A 137 12.91 6.18 -5.43
C GLU A 137 12.92 7.70 -5.69
N LYS A 138 11.76 8.27 -6.01
CA LYS A 138 11.62 9.71 -6.23
C LYS A 138 11.86 10.52 -4.96
N GLU A 139 11.32 10.09 -3.83
CA GLU A 139 11.51 10.73 -2.53
C GLU A 139 12.96 10.61 -2.04
N GLU A 140 13.59 9.46 -2.21
CA GLU A 140 15.01 9.27 -1.91
C GLU A 140 15.89 10.22 -2.74
N ALA A 141 15.59 10.36 -4.05
CA ALA A 141 16.31 11.30 -4.91
C ALA A 141 16.06 12.77 -4.51
N MET A 142 14.88 13.14 -4.01
CA MET A 142 14.60 14.48 -3.50
C MET A 142 15.41 14.75 -2.23
N LEU A 143 15.37 13.80 -1.30
CA LEU A 143 16.08 13.85 -0.02
C LEU A 143 17.60 13.92 -0.20
N GLU A 144 18.17 13.26 -1.22
CA GLU A 144 19.58 13.43 -1.58
C GLU A 144 19.93 14.86 -2.02
N ARG A 145 19.05 15.51 -2.80
CA ARG A 145 19.28 16.89 -3.24
C ARG A 145 19.22 17.85 -2.06
N GLU A 146 18.24 17.68 -1.17
CA GLU A 146 18.11 18.48 0.05
C GLU A 146 19.31 18.30 0.99
N LYS A 147 19.78 17.06 1.18
CA LYS A 147 21.00 16.80 1.96
C LYS A 147 22.22 17.53 1.39
N LYS A 148 22.38 17.53 0.06
CA LYS A 148 23.48 18.26 -0.61
C LYS A 148 23.35 19.77 -0.39
N GLN A 149 22.15 20.33 -0.53
CA GLN A 149 21.88 21.76 -0.27
C GLN A 149 22.16 22.13 1.19
N LEU A 150 21.73 21.30 2.16
CA LEU A 150 21.99 21.52 3.57
C LEU A 150 23.49 21.51 3.88
N GLN A 151 24.24 20.56 3.31
CA GLN A 151 25.69 20.52 3.46
C GLN A 151 26.37 21.77 2.90
N GLU A 152 25.89 22.29 1.76
CA GLU A 152 26.39 23.55 1.20
C GLU A 152 26.08 24.75 2.10
N MET A 153 24.85 24.85 2.59
CA MET A 153 24.45 25.90 3.54
C MET A 153 25.25 25.82 4.84
N GLU A 154 25.47 24.63 5.39
CA GLU A 154 26.29 24.44 6.59
C GLU A 154 27.74 24.87 6.36
N ARG A 155 28.32 24.53 5.20
CA ARG A 155 29.67 24.98 4.82
C ARG A 155 29.72 26.49 4.68
N ASN A 156 28.71 27.10 4.06
CA ASN A 156 28.63 28.54 3.86
C ASN A 156 28.44 29.29 5.20
N ALA A 157 27.57 28.78 6.08
CA ALA A 157 27.37 29.31 7.43
C ALA A 157 28.67 29.23 8.27
N LYS A 158 29.38 28.10 8.24
CA LYS A 158 30.69 27.96 8.91
C LYS A 158 31.74 28.93 8.37
N ARG A 159 31.77 29.16 7.04
CA ARG A 159 32.66 30.14 6.43
C ARG A 159 32.31 31.56 6.86
N ALA A 160 31.03 31.93 6.82
CA ALA A 160 30.55 33.23 7.25
C ALA A 160 30.84 33.47 8.74
N GLU A 161 30.63 32.48 9.61
CA GLU A 161 30.96 32.56 11.02
C GLU A 161 32.48 32.72 11.24
N ALA A 162 33.30 31.98 10.50
CA ALA A 162 34.75 32.10 10.57
C ALA A 162 35.25 33.47 10.08
N GLU A 163 34.66 34.02 9.02
CA GLU A 163 34.94 35.39 8.55
C GLU A 163 34.48 36.43 9.55
N ARG A 164 33.27 36.32 10.10
CA ARG A 164 32.77 37.21 11.16
C ARG A 164 33.72 37.20 12.36
N LYS A 165 34.19 36.03 12.80
CA LYS A 165 35.18 35.91 13.89
C LYS A 165 36.54 36.53 13.55
N ARG A 166 36.92 36.58 12.28
CA ARG A 166 38.16 37.27 11.84
C ARG A 166 37.95 38.77 11.81
N GLN A 167 36.83 39.24 11.28
CA GLN A 167 36.46 40.66 11.25
C GLN A 167 36.32 41.21 12.66
N SER A 168 35.64 40.50 13.56
CA SER A 168 35.47 40.89 14.97
C SER A 168 36.77 40.95 15.77
N LYS A 169 37.85 40.29 15.30
CA LYS A 169 39.19 40.42 15.89
C LYS A 169 39.92 41.68 15.40
N ASN A 170 39.58 42.16 14.21
CA ASN A 170 40.16 43.35 13.59
C ASN A 170 39.34 44.63 13.91
N GLU A 171 38.14 44.48 14.45
CA GLU A 171 37.28 45.59 14.87
C GLU A 171 37.82 46.31 16.11
N HIS A 172 37.58 47.63 16.16
CA HIS A 172 37.99 48.47 17.27
C HIS A 172 37.26 48.08 18.58
N PRO A 173 37.91 48.12 19.76
CA PRO A 173 37.36 47.66 21.04
C PRO A 173 35.96 48.17 21.41
N VAL A 174 35.60 49.37 20.96
CA VAL A 174 34.30 50.02 21.22
C VAL A 174 33.15 49.30 20.49
N LEU A 175 33.35 48.88 19.24
CA LEU A 175 32.31 48.17 18.47
C LEU A 175 32.07 46.76 19.02
N ARG A 176 33.13 46.12 19.53
CA ARG A 176 33.08 44.82 20.17
C ARG A 176 32.26 44.81 21.47
N GLN A 177 32.22 45.93 22.19
CA GLN A 177 31.43 46.08 23.43
C GLN A 177 29.94 46.21 23.14
N VAL A 178 29.56 46.80 22.00
CA VAL A 178 28.16 46.92 21.58
C VAL A 178 27.58 45.57 21.14
N ASP A 179 28.38 44.77 20.42
CA ASP A 179 28.00 43.41 19.97
C ASP A 179 27.96 42.37 21.11
N SER A 180 28.57 42.65 22.26
CA SER A 180 28.61 41.74 23.42
C SER A 180 27.46 41.95 24.42
N LEU A 181 26.60 42.95 24.18
CA LEU A 181 25.43 43.16 25.02
C LEU A 181 24.40 42.06 24.72
N PRO A 182 23.84 41.39 25.76
CA PRO A 182 22.83 40.37 25.56
C PRO A 182 21.59 40.95 24.86
N ASP A 183 21.02 40.19 23.92
CA ASP A 183 19.85 40.51 23.07
C ASP A 183 18.54 40.83 23.84
N GLU A 184 18.57 41.01 25.16
CA GLU A 184 17.41 41.48 25.94
C GLU A 184 16.91 42.87 25.51
N TYR A 185 17.71 43.63 24.77
CA TYR A 185 17.33 44.94 24.22
C TYR A 185 16.83 44.90 22.76
N ASN A 186 16.92 43.77 22.06
CA ASN A 186 16.48 43.64 20.66
C ASN A 186 15.00 43.27 20.52
N GLN A 187 14.31 42.96 21.62
CA GLN A 187 12.83 42.84 21.61
C GLN A 187 12.11 44.19 21.56
N LYS A 188 12.82 45.30 21.81
CA LYS A 188 12.36 46.60 21.37
C LYS A 188 12.86 46.81 19.95
N GLN A 189 12.20 46.15 19.00
CA GLN A 189 11.99 46.81 17.73
C GLN A 189 11.44 48.19 18.09
N THR A 190 12.26 49.21 17.90
CA THR A 190 11.82 50.59 17.87
C THR A 190 10.81 50.66 16.74
N GLU A 191 9.56 50.40 17.07
CA GLU A 191 8.41 50.80 16.31
C GLU A 191 8.64 52.28 16.00
N PHE A 192 8.88 52.58 14.72
CA PHE A 192 8.99 53.94 14.24
C PHE A 192 7.58 54.54 14.30
N THR A 193 7.15 54.94 15.50
CA THR A 193 5.87 55.57 15.71
C THR A 193 5.96 56.99 15.16
N LEU A 194 5.59 57.15 13.89
CA LEU A 194 5.15 58.43 13.35
C LEU A 194 3.98 58.89 14.23
N ALA A 195 4.19 60.00 14.96
CA ALA A 195 3.19 60.59 15.82
C ALA A 195 1.87 60.77 15.05
N GLY A 196 0.87 59.96 15.41
CA GLY A 196 -0.48 60.00 14.88
C GLY A 196 -1.21 61.27 15.29
N GLY A 197 -0.90 62.37 14.61
CA GLY A 197 -1.66 63.62 14.65
C GLY A 197 -2.52 63.76 13.39
N LYS A 198 -3.73 63.19 13.43
CA LYS A 198 -4.90 63.57 12.61
C LYS A 198 -4.64 63.99 11.14
N GLN A 199 -4.01 63.14 10.31
CA GLN A 199 -3.81 63.39 8.86
C GLN A 199 -3.89 62.09 8.02
N THR A 200 -4.61 61.07 8.47
CA THR A 200 -4.68 59.78 7.75
C THR A 200 -5.68 59.74 6.60
N GLN A 201 -6.60 60.71 6.50
CA GLN A 201 -7.47 60.84 5.32
C GLN A 201 -6.84 61.64 4.18
N THR A 202 -5.90 62.54 4.47
CA THR A 202 -5.26 63.39 3.46
C THR A 202 -4.06 62.72 2.78
N MET A 203 -3.32 61.84 3.47
CA MET A 203 -2.13 61.19 2.88
C MET A 203 -2.44 60.18 1.77
N PHE A 204 -3.57 59.46 1.84
CA PHE A 204 -3.95 58.55 0.74
C PHE A 204 -4.58 59.31 -0.44
N ASP A 205 -5.34 60.39 -0.17
CA ASP A 205 -5.85 61.29 -1.22
C ASP A 205 -4.71 62.02 -1.96
N GLU A 206 -3.64 62.45 -1.27
CA GLU A 206 -2.46 63.05 -1.93
C GLU A 206 -1.70 62.05 -2.83
N LEU A 207 -1.59 60.78 -2.42
CA LEU A 207 -0.99 59.73 -3.25
C LEU A 207 -1.87 59.32 -4.44
N GLU A 208 -3.19 59.44 -4.34
CA GLU A 208 -4.12 59.15 -5.43
C GLU A 208 -4.10 60.26 -6.50
N ASN A 209 -3.72 61.48 -6.11
CA ASN A 209 -3.53 62.64 -6.98
C ASN A 209 -2.15 62.69 -7.67
N ASP A 210 -1.20 61.82 -7.29
CA ASP A 210 0.09 61.70 -7.98
C ASP A 210 -0.05 60.86 -9.28
N PRO A 211 0.30 61.42 -10.46
CA PRO A 211 0.12 60.75 -11.75
C PRO A 211 0.95 59.47 -11.89
N GLU A 212 2.07 59.32 -11.19
CA GLU A 212 2.88 58.09 -11.24
C GLU A 212 2.33 57.00 -10.34
N VAL A 213 1.92 57.36 -9.11
CA VAL A 213 1.36 56.42 -8.12
C VAL A 213 -0.02 55.93 -8.54
N SER A 214 -0.87 56.80 -9.09
CA SER A 214 -2.20 56.42 -9.58
C SER A 214 -2.14 55.41 -10.74
N ASN A 215 -1.13 55.49 -11.61
CA ASN A 215 -0.90 54.50 -12.65
C ASN A 215 -0.48 53.14 -12.07
N ILE A 216 0.41 53.13 -11.07
CA ILE A 216 0.83 51.90 -10.38
C ILE A 216 -0.36 51.28 -9.64
N LEU A 217 -1.19 52.09 -8.98
CA LEU A 217 -2.37 51.64 -8.25
C LEU A 217 -3.43 51.05 -9.21
N LYS A 218 -3.63 51.66 -10.38
CA LYS A 218 -4.45 51.09 -11.46
C LYS A 218 -3.89 49.77 -11.99
N GLN A 219 -2.57 49.66 -12.17
CA GLN A 219 -1.91 48.42 -12.61
C GLN A 219 -2.01 47.31 -11.55
N LEU A 220 -1.85 47.63 -10.27
CA LEU A 220 -2.01 46.70 -9.16
C LEU A 220 -3.46 46.21 -9.06
N THR A 221 -4.41 47.13 -9.15
CA THR A 221 -5.84 46.79 -9.13
C THR A 221 -6.23 45.94 -10.34
N GLY A 222 -5.64 46.23 -11.51
CA GLY A 222 -5.75 45.40 -12.71
C GLY A 222 -5.19 43.99 -12.52
N HIS A 223 -4.00 43.87 -11.92
CA HIS A 223 -3.39 42.57 -11.61
C HIS A 223 -4.17 41.78 -10.56
N LEU A 224 -4.63 42.43 -9.48
CA LEU A 224 -5.46 41.79 -8.46
C LEU A 224 -6.79 41.33 -9.04
N LYS A 225 -7.42 42.12 -9.91
CA LYS A 225 -8.66 41.75 -10.59
C LYS A 225 -8.42 40.61 -11.61
N SER A 226 -7.27 40.61 -12.28
CA SER A 226 -6.84 39.50 -13.16
C SER A 226 -6.61 38.21 -12.36
N MET A 227 -5.89 38.28 -11.24
CA MET A 227 -5.70 37.15 -10.32
C MET A 227 -7.02 36.67 -9.73
N GLN A 228 -7.92 37.58 -9.37
CA GLN A 228 -9.26 37.24 -8.89
C GLN A 228 -10.07 36.51 -9.96
N ASN A 229 -10.04 36.99 -11.20
CA ASN A 229 -10.72 36.33 -12.32
C ASN A 229 -10.10 34.97 -12.67
N ASN A 230 -8.77 34.82 -12.55
CA ASN A 230 -8.07 33.56 -12.77
C ASN A 230 -8.34 32.55 -11.65
N THR A 231 -8.62 33.01 -10.42
CA THR A 231 -8.90 32.14 -9.27
C THR A 231 -10.39 31.84 -9.07
N ALA A 232 -11.29 32.64 -9.68
CA ALA A 232 -12.74 32.41 -9.60
C ALA A 232 -13.19 31.01 -10.04
N PRO A 233 -12.65 30.41 -11.13
CA PRO A 233 -12.99 29.03 -11.52
C PRO A 233 -12.50 27.98 -10.51
N VAL A 234 -11.45 28.27 -9.74
CA VAL A 234 -10.83 27.34 -8.78
C VAL A 234 -11.54 27.37 -7.43
N ALA A 235 -12.22 28.47 -7.09
CA ALA A 235 -12.90 28.66 -5.81
C ALA A 235 -13.96 27.58 -5.51
N GLY A 236 -14.65 27.06 -6.53
CA GLY A 236 -15.67 26.01 -6.38
C GLY A 236 -15.14 24.56 -6.48
N LEU A 237 -13.86 24.37 -6.84
CA LEU A 237 -13.29 23.04 -7.09
C LEU A 237 -13.23 22.21 -5.80
N LYS A 238 -12.93 22.86 -4.67
CA LYS A 238 -12.89 22.21 -3.34
C LYS A 238 -14.24 21.60 -2.97
N ASP A 239 -15.34 22.33 -3.20
CA ASP A 239 -16.69 21.86 -2.90
C ASP A 239 -17.10 20.74 -3.86
N ALA A 240 -16.72 20.83 -5.14
CA ALA A 240 -16.95 19.78 -6.13
C ALA A 240 -16.21 18.48 -5.76
N ILE A 241 -14.93 18.58 -5.35
CA ILE A 241 -14.14 17.44 -4.87
C ILE A 241 -14.78 16.84 -3.60
N GLY A 242 -15.21 17.67 -2.66
CA GLY A 242 -15.91 17.22 -1.45
C GLY A 242 -17.19 16.44 -1.76
N ARG A 243 -17.99 16.92 -2.72
CA ARG A 243 -19.21 16.21 -3.19
C ARG A 243 -18.87 14.88 -3.88
N SER A 244 -17.85 14.85 -4.74
CA SER A 244 -17.40 13.61 -5.39
C SER A 244 -16.87 12.60 -4.37
N HIS A 245 -16.11 13.05 -3.37
CA HIS A 245 -15.64 12.20 -2.28
C HIS A 245 -16.81 11.64 -1.45
N ALA A 246 -17.80 12.48 -1.12
CA ALA A 246 -18.99 12.04 -0.40
C ALA A 246 -19.81 11.00 -1.20
N ALA A 247 -19.97 11.20 -2.51
CA ALA A 247 -20.63 10.25 -3.40
C ALA A 247 -19.87 8.91 -3.48
N LEU A 248 -18.54 8.96 -3.62
CA LEU A 248 -17.70 7.75 -3.61
C LEU A 248 -17.76 7.02 -2.26
N SER A 249 -17.75 7.75 -1.13
CA SER A 249 -17.89 7.13 0.19
C SER A 249 -19.25 6.47 0.40
N LEU A 250 -20.32 7.01 -0.19
CA LEU A 250 -21.66 6.40 -0.15
C LEU A 250 -21.72 5.12 -1.00
N THR A 251 -21.05 5.09 -2.15
CA THR A 251 -20.99 3.89 -3.01
C THR A 251 -20.10 2.78 -2.45
N PHE A 252 -19.21 3.10 -1.50
CA PHE A 252 -18.29 2.14 -0.87
C PHE A 252 -18.75 1.63 0.51
N MET A 253 -19.97 1.96 0.95
CA MET A 253 -20.57 1.26 2.09
C MET A 253 -20.96 -0.15 1.66
N PRO A 254 -20.42 -1.21 2.28
CA PRO A 254 -20.91 -2.56 2.04
C PRO A 254 -22.36 -2.62 2.53
N GLU A 255 -23.27 -3.10 1.67
CA GLU A 255 -24.61 -3.50 2.14
C GLU A 255 -24.42 -4.62 3.18
N ASP A 256 -24.88 -4.37 4.40
CA ASP A 256 -25.06 -5.39 5.46
C ASP A 256 -26.16 -6.39 5.07
#